data_AF-A0A354CWX5-F1
#
_entry.id   AF-A0A354CWX5-F1
#
_cell.length_a   1.000
_cell.length_b   1.000
_cell.length_c   1.000
_cell.angle_alpha   90.00
_cell.angle_beta   90.00
_cell.angle_gamma   90.00
#
_symmetry.space_group_name_H-M   'P 1'
#
loop_
_entity.id
_entity.type
_entity.pdbx_description
1 polymer ?
#
loop_
_entity_poly.entity_id
_entity_poly.type
_entity_poly.pdbx_seq_one_letter_code
_entity_poly.pdbx_strand_id
1 'polypeptide(L)'
;MSQAAAPAPARGSRKIRLGTVVSNRMQKTVVVQVGRQVQHQKYQRVVRRTTNFKVHDEANRAKIGDYVKIMETRPLSKDKRWRLIEVIRSAQQSVEPVQPVEGPAGR
;
A
#
# COMPACT_ATOMS: atom_id res chain seq x y z
N MET A 1 16.78 16.60 -36.50
CA MET A 1 15.46 16.98 -35.95
C MET A 1 14.88 15.78 -35.25
N SER A 2 14.84 15.75 -33.91
CA SER A 2 14.08 14.75 -33.16
C SER A 2 13.67 15.40 -31.84
N GLN A 3 12.40 15.79 -31.73
CA GLN A 3 11.88 16.41 -30.51
C GLN A 3 11.48 15.30 -29.52
N ALA A 4 12.02 15.39 -28.31
CA ALA A 4 11.56 14.64 -27.15
C ALA A 4 10.15 15.13 -26.76
N ALA A 5 9.20 14.20 -26.66
CA ALA A 5 7.84 14.50 -26.25
C ALA A 5 7.81 14.93 -24.76
N ALA A 6 7.33 16.15 -24.50
CA ALA A 6 7.17 16.68 -23.15
C ALA A 6 6.13 15.86 -22.35
N PRO A 7 6.34 15.62 -21.04
CA PRO A 7 5.37 14.90 -20.23
C PRO A 7 4.08 15.73 -20.05
N ALA A 8 2.95 15.09 -20.36
CA ALA A 8 1.60 15.62 -20.20
C ALA A 8 1.33 16.20 -18.78
N PRO A 9 0.40 17.16 -18.63
CA PRO A 9 0.23 17.94 -17.40
C PRO A 9 0.01 17.05 -16.17
N ALA A 10 0.83 17.30 -15.14
CA ALA A 10 0.72 16.65 -13.85
C ALA A 10 -0.63 17.00 -13.21
N ARG A 11 -1.60 16.08 -13.36
CA ARG A 11 -2.89 16.14 -12.67
C ARG A 11 -2.64 16.26 -11.16
N GLY A 12 -3.38 17.16 -10.51
CA GLY A 12 -3.18 17.56 -9.10
C GLY A 12 -2.83 16.41 -8.15
N SER A 13 -1.96 16.70 -7.18
CA SER A 13 -1.38 15.72 -6.26
C SER A 13 -2.47 14.98 -5.46
N ARG A 14 -2.83 13.77 -5.91
CA ARG A 14 -3.72 12.88 -5.17
C ARG A 14 -2.99 12.32 -3.96
N LYS A 15 -3.67 12.22 -2.82
CA LYS A 15 -3.06 11.68 -1.60
C LYS A 15 -2.79 10.19 -1.79
N ILE A 16 -1.59 9.78 -1.38
CA ILE A 16 -1.16 8.39 -1.36
C ILE A 16 -1.06 7.96 0.10
N ARG A 17 -1.50 6.74 0.40
CA ARG A 17 -1.37 6.14 1.74
C ARG A 17 -0.84 4.72 1.63
N LEU A 18 -0.23 4.28 2.72
CA LEU A 18 0.27 2.91 2.88
C LEU A 18 -0.55 2.22 3.96
N GLY A 19 -0.85 0.95 3.76
CA GLY A 19 -1.64 0.18 4.72
C GLY A 19 -1.60 -1.31 4.46
N THR A 20 -2.21 -2.07 5.37
CA THR A 20 -2.27 -3.53 5.29
C THR A 20 -3.65 -3.98 4.87
N VAL A 21 -3.74 -5.01 4.04
CA VAL A 21 -5.03 -5.60 3.62
C VAL A 21 -5.60 -6.45 4.77
N VAL A 22 -6.79 -6.10 5.25
CA VAL A 22 -7.48 -6.82 6.33
C VAL A 22 -8.50 -7.82 5.79
N SER A 23 -9.17 -7.49 4.68
CA SER A 23 -10.22 -8.35 4.12
C SER A 23 -10.32 -8.21 2.61
N ASN A 24 -10.49 -9.34 1.94
CA ASN A 24 -10.72 -9.46 0.50
C ASN A 24 -12.05 -10.19 0.18
N ARG A 25 -13.00 -10.24 1.13
CA ARG A 25 -14.27 -10.98 0.95
C ARG A 25 -15.19 -10.44 -0.15
N MET A 26 -14.91 -9.23 -0.64
CA MET A 26 -15.75 -8.55 -1.62
C MET A 26 -15.19 -8.68 -3.03
N GLN A 27 -16.06 -8.69 -4.03
CA GLN A 27 -15.62 -8.68 -5.43
C GLN A 27 -15.02 -7.32 -5.81
N LYS A 28 -13.88 -7.35 -6.53
CA LYS A 28 -13.17 -6.18 -7.06
C LYS A 28 -12.83 -5.12 -6.01
N THR A 29 -12.77 -5.53 -4.73
CA THR A 29 -12.66 -4.61 -3.60
C THR A 29 -11.90 -5.26 -2.47
N VAL A 30 -10.92 -4.53 -1.94
CA VAL A 30 -10.21 -4.92 -0.72
C VAL A 30 -10.35 -3.86 0.35
N VAL A 31 -10.39 -4.29 1.61
CA VAL A 31 -10.41 -3.41 2.77
C VAL A 31 -8.98 -3.24 3.26
N VAL A 32 -8.47 -2.03 3.15
CA VAL A 32 -7.11 -1.67 3.58
C VAL A 32 -7.19 -0.86 4.85
N GLN A 33 -6.41 -1.26 5.84
CA GLN A 33 -6.28 -0.58 7.11
C GLN A 33 -5.05 0.34 7.07
N VAL A 34 -5.27 1.62 7.32
CA VAL A 34 -4.20 2.63 7.39
C VAL A 34 -4.13 3.15 8.83
N GLY A 35 -2.96 3.00 9.44
CA GLY A 35 -2.63 3.63 10.70
C GLY A 35 -2.02 5.01 10.50
N ARG A 36 -2.47 6.01 11.26
CA ARG A 36 -1.80 7.31 11.38
C ARG A 36 -1.58 7.65 12.84
N GLN A 37 -0.46 8.29 13.14
CA GLN A 37 -0.22 8.86 14.46
C GLN A 37 -0.81 10.27 14.47
N VAL A 38 -1.68 10.55 15.45
CA VAL A 38 -2.31 11.86 15.61
C VAL A 38 -2.10 12.29 17.05
N GLN A 39 -1.67 13.53 17.23
CA GLN A 39 -1.55 14.12 18.55
C GLN A 39 -2.94 14.45 19.11
N HIS A 40 -3.21 14.03 20.34
CA HIS A 40 -4.45 14.41 21.02
C HIS A 40 -4.42 15.91 21.36
N GLN A 41 -5.40 16.70 20.89
CA GLN A 41 -5.38 18.16 21.00
C GLN A 41 -5.20 18.68 22.44
N LYS A 42 -5.94 18.12 23.41
CA LYS A 42 -5.90 18.59 24.81
C LYS A 42 -4.65 18.15 25.59
N TYR A 43 -4.13 16.95 25.30
CA TYR A 43 -3.14 16.29 26.15
C TYR A 43 -1.79 16.11 25.46
N GLN A 44 -1.70 16.46 24.18
CA GLN A 44 -0.50 16.37 23.36
C GLN A 44 0.15 14.98 23.26
N ARG A 45 -0.50 13.95 23.80
CA ARG A 45 -0.09 12.54 23.68
C ARG A 45 -0.30 12.04 22.25
N VAL A 46 0.70 11.37 21.70
CA VAL A 46 0.61 10.72 20.39
C VAL A 46 -0.27 9.48 20.49
N VAL A 47 -1.37 9.45 19.75
CA VAL A 47 -2.32 8.32 19.71
C VAL A 47 -2.33 7.73 18.30
N ARG A 48 -2.32 6.40 18.21
CA ARG A 48 -2.49 5.69 16.93
C ARG A 48 -3.97 5.65 16.57
N ARG A 49 -4.34 6.23 15.43
CA ARG A 49 -5.68 6.14 14.85
C ARG A 49 -5.65 5.29 13.61
N THR A 50 -6.59 4.37 13.53
CA THR A 50 -6.68 3.42 12.44
C THR A 50 -7.97 3.67 11.66
N THR A 51 -7.88 3.71 10.34
CA THR A 51 -9.05 3.91 9.46
C THR A 51 -9.02 2.90 8.33
N ASN A 52 -10.17 2.30 8.06
CA ASN A 52 -10.34 1.32 7.01
C ASN A 52 -10.83 2.01 5.74
N PHE A 53 -10.22 1.68 4.60
CA PHE A 53 -10.56 2.21 3.29
C PHE A 53 -11.00 1.08 2.36
N LYS A 54 -12.09 1.28 1.62
CA LYS A 54 -12.51 0.38 0.55
C LYS A 54 -11.77 0.76 -0.72
N VAL A 55 -10.94 -0.15 -1.20
CA VAL A 55 -10.02 0.05 -2.32
C VAL A 55 -10.50 -0.75 -3.51
N HIS A 56 -10.57 -0.11 -4.67
CA HIS A 56 -10.89 -0.75 -5.94
C HIS A 56 -9.65 -1.45 -6.51
N ASP A 57 -9.81 -2.73 -6.80
CA ASP A 57 -8.83 -3.59 -7.48
C ASP A 57 -9.58 -4.47 -8.47
N GLU A 58 -9.35 -4.28 -9.77
CA GLU A 58 -10.09 -5.01 -10.81
C GLU A 58 -9.59 -6.44 -10.97
N ALA A 59 -8.32 -6.68 -10.66
CA ALA A 59 -7.65 -7.95 -10.88
C ALA A 59 -7.57 -8.79 -9.60
N ASN A 60 -8.14 -8.32 -8.47
CA ASN A 60 -8.09 -8.97 -7.15
C ASN A 60 -6.69 -9.49 -6.80
N ARG A 61 -5.65 -8.70 -7.11
CA ARG A 61 -4.24 -9.09 -6.93
C ARG A 61 -3.82 -9.08 -5.47
N ALA A 62 -4.43 -8.21 -4.66
CA ALA A 62 -4.07 -8.06 -3.26
C ALA A 62 -4.64 -9.18 -2.37
N LYS A 63 -3.77 -9.87 -1.63
CA LYS A 63 -4.14 -10.90 -0.65
C LYS A 63 -4.25 -10.30 0.75
N ILE A 64 -4.87 -11.05 1.67
CA ILE A 64 -4.94 -10.68 3.08
C ILE A 64 -3.52 -10.66 3.66
N GLY A 65 -3.17 -9.61 4.40
CA GLY A 65 -1.86 -9.45 5.02
C GLY A 65 -0.82 -8.71 4.16
N ASP A 66 -1.13 -8.42 2.90
CA ASP A 66 -0.21 -7.68 2.03
C ASP A 66 -0.09 -6.21 2.46
N TYR A 67 1.11 -5.66 2.32
CA TYR A 67 1.39 -4.23 2.50
C TYR A 67 1.24 -3.51 1.17
N VAL A 68 0.28 -2.59 1.09
CA VAL A 68 -0.17 -1.99 -0.16
C VAL A 68 -0.14 -0.48 -0.14
N LYS A 69 0.10 0.09 -1.32
CA LYS A 69 0.06 1.52 -1.61
C LYS A 69 -1.25 1.88 -2.32
N ILE A 70 -2.00 2.81 -1.73
CA ILE A 70 -3.33 3.21 -2.20
C ILE A 70 -3.35 4.69 -2.56
N MET A 71 -4.14 5.04 -3.58
CA MET A 71 -4.30 6.42 -4.05
C MET A 71 -5.77 6.84 -4.02
N GLU A 72 -6.03 8.10 -3.65
CA GLU A 72 -7.35 8.71 -3.84
C GLU A 72 -7.69 8.81 -5.34
N THR A 73 -8.92 8.47 -5.69
CA THR A 73 -9.44 8.55 -7.07
C THR A 73 -10.82 9.20 -7.06
N ARG A 74 -11.41 9.39 -8.24
CA ARG A 74 -12.82 9.76 -8.34
C ARG A 74 -13.68 8.73 -7.61
N PRO A 75 -14.87 9.10 -7.10
CA PRO A 75 -15.77 8.13 -6.50
C PRO A 75 -16.12 7.06 -7.53
N LEU A 76 -15.80 5.80 -7.24
CA LEU A 76 -16.19 4.64 -8.05
C LEU A 76 -17.49 3.99 -7.53
N SER A 77 -17.84 4.31 -6.28
CA SER A 77 -19.07 3.88 -5.60
C SER A 77 -19.34 4.82 -4.42
N LYS A 78 -20.34 4.51 -3.59
CA LYS A 78 -20.68 5.28 -2.37
C LYS A 78 -19.46 5.46 -1.46
N ASP A 79 -18.73 4.38 -1.23
CA ASP A 79 -17.61 4.33 -0.28
C ASP A 79 -16.24 4.11 -0.95
N LYS A 80 -16.21 3.62 -2.20
CA LYS A 80 -14.96 3.29 -2.90
C LYS A 80 -14.39 4.53 -3.57
N ARG A 81 -13.43 5.16 -2.90
CA ARG A 81 -12.72 6.37 -3.36
C ARG A 81 -11.22 6.18 -3.49
N TRP A 82 -10.75 4.95 -3.31
CA TRP A 82 -9.34 4.58 -3.31
C TRP A 82 -9.09 3.50 -4.35
N ARG A 83 -7.93 3.56 -5.02
CA ARG A 83 -7.45 2.53 -5.94
C ARG A 83 -6.15 1.92 -5.45
N LEU A 84 -5.95 0.64 -5.74
CA LEU A 84 -4.66 -0.03 -5.54
C LEU A 84 -3.66 0.50 -6.57
N ILE A 85 -2.48 0.93 -6.12
CA ILE A 85 -1.36 1.28 -7.01
C ILE A 85 -0.40 0.10 -7.11
N GLU A 86 0.08 -0.36 -5.96
CA GLU A 86 1.23 -1.24 -5.85
C GLU A 86 1.13 -2.07 -4.57
N VAL A 87 1.55 -3.33 -4.66
CA VAL A 87 1.76 -4.21 -3.51
C VAL A 87 3.25 -4.18 -3.20
N ILE A 88 3.61 -3.57 -2.06
CA ILE A 88 5.01 -3.35 -1.68
C ILE A 88 5.61 -4.61 -1.08
N ARG A 89 4.86 -5.30 -0.22
CA ARG A 89 5.29 -6.54 0.43
C ARG A 89 4.16 -7.55 0.42
N SER A 90 4.42 -8.67 -0.23
CA SER A 90 3.56 -9.84 -0.16
C SER A 90 3.79 -10.55 1.17
N ALA A 91 2.72 -11.00 1.83
CA ALA A 91 2.82 -11.70 3.11
C ALA A 91 3.72 -12.96 3.07
N GLN A 92 3.95 -13.53 1.88
CA GLN A 92 4.67 -14.78 1.66
C GLN A 92 6.18 -14.63 1.42
N GLN A 93 6.71 -13.42 1.24
CA GLN A 93 8.10 -13.21 0.84
C GLN A 93 8.93 -12.60 1.96
N SER A 94 9.39 -13.45 2.87
CA SER A 94 10.56 -13.17 3.72
C SER A 94 10.89 -14.38 4.58
N VAL A 95 11.59 -15.36 4.01
CA VAL A 95 12.76 -16.01 4.63
C VAL A 95 13.58 -16.59 3.47
N GLU A 96 14.65 -15.91 3.07
CA GLU A 96 15.76 -16.63 2.44
C GLU A 96 16.63 -17.12 3.60
N PRO A 97 16.86 -18.43 3.77
CA PRO A 97 17.86 -18.89 4.72
C PRO A 97 19.23 -18.44 4.21
N VAL A 98 19.88 -17.56 4.98
CA VAL A 98 21.28 -17.19 4.77
C VAL A 98 22.11 -18.48 4.81
N GLN A 99 22.71 -18.88 3.69
CA GLN A 99 23.56 -20.06 3.66
C GLN A 99 24.78 -19.84 4.57
N PRO A 100 25.19 -20.84 5.38
CA PRO A 100 26.42 -20.74 6.14
C PRO A 100 27.58 -20.66 5.14
N VAL A 101 28.40 -19.63 5.24
CA VAL A 101 29.66 -19.56 4.49
C VAL A 101 30.61 -20.58 5.10
N GLU A 102 30.66 -21.79 4.54
CA GLU A 102 31.74 -22.74 4.85
C GLU A 102 33.02 -22.19 4.22
N GLY A 103 33.87 -21.59 5.05
CA GLY A 103 35.20 -21.17 4.63
C GLY A 103 36.11 -22.39 4.52
N PRO A 104 36.76 -22.66 3.37
CA PRO A 104 37.86 -23.62 3.33
C PRO A 104 39.15 -22.85 3.63
N ALA A 105 39.56 -22.82 4.89
CA ALA A 105 40.91 -22.37 5.25
C ALA A 105 41.66 -23.52 5.93
N GLY A 106 42.19 -24.41 5.09
CA GLY A 106 43.02 -25.53 5.51
C GLY A 106 43.92 -26.03 4.39
N ARG A 107 45.00 -25.30 4.11
CA ARG A 107 46.37 -25.85 4.01
C ARG A 107 47.40 -24.74 4.07
#